data_AF-A0A9Q0LN60-F1
#
_entry.id   AF-A0A9Q0LN60-F1
#
_cell.length_a   1.000
_cell.length_b   1.000
_cell.length_c   1.000
_cell.angle_alpha   90.00
_cell.angle_beta   90.00
_cell.angle_gamma   90.00
#
_symmetry.space_group_name_H-M   'P 1'
#
loop_
_entity.id
_entity.type
_entity.pdbx_description
1 polymer ?
#
loop_
_entity_poly.entity_id
_entity_poly.type
_entity_poly.pdbx_seq_one_letter_code
_entity_poly.pdbx_strand_id
1 'polypeptide(L)'
;MEKKINDLRQKITNELLTSNSVDEKLLVSFLEKLYSFENINCEIILNTDIGILINKLRFVGSTQTQKIAKQIFTKWSKIIQNENKNKSKIIKPYLMPEKTDNLNQNLNQTKTVVKRISDVDFFKGKKTGNQKRDQMKILFFEELKNFFNNFQSEHKVDIFSIIDEMEEAIYESKKRESIQNYRSKCRFIMANLIKDNEKSLELRQDLFLGKLDPKKLSEFENSHFMTEKQKEDHEKLIEQGINDALTPEFNKEENSTDFLCEKCNQKRCKIWTLQTLRADEPMTVYICNF
;
A
#
# COMPACT_ATOMS: atom_id res chain seq x y z
N MET A 1 1.46 24.04 -23.45
CA MET A 1 0.76 24.31 -22.16
C MET A 1 1.51 23.72 -20.98
N GLU A 2 2.09 22.53 -21.12
CA GLU A 2 2.93 21.87 -20.12
C GLU A 2 4.04 22.76 -19.55
N LYS A 3 4.81 23.47 -20.40
CA LYS A 3 5.86 24.40 -19.94
C LYS A 3 5.31 25.49 -19.00
N LYS A 4 4.17 26.11 -19.34
CA LYS A 4 3.51 27.13 -18.50
C LYS A 4 3.00 26.56 -17.16
N ILE A 5 2.53 25.32 -17.16
CA ILE A 5 2.07 24.62 -15.94
C ILE A 5 3.26 24.25 -15.06
N ASN A 6 4.39 23.85 -15.66
CA ASN A 6 5.61 23.56 -14.93
C ASN A 6 6.27 24.83 -14.36
N ASP A 7 6.23 25.95 -15.10
CA ASP A 7 6.67 27.26 -14.59
C ASP A 7 5.82 27.71 -13.40
N LEU A 8 4.50 27.47 -13.43
CA LEU A 8 3.61 27.73 -12.30
C LEU A 8 3.86 26.77 -11.13
N ARG A 9 4.14 25.49 -11.40
CA ARG A 9 4.56 24.52 -10.38
C ARG A 9 5.83 25.01 -9.68
N GLN A 10 6.85 25.39 -10.42
CA GLN A 10 8.12 25.88 -9.86
C GLN A 10 7.94 27.15 -9.03
N LYS A 11 7.10 28.08 -9.48
CA LYS A 11 6.76 29.29 -8.71
C LYS A 11 6.07 28.96 -7.40
N ILE A 12 5.09 28.04 -7.42
CA ILE A 12 4.37 27.61 -6.22
C ILE A 12 5.28 26.81 -5.28
N THR A 13 6.17 25.95 -5.79
CA THR A 13 7.14 25.24 -4.93
C THR A 13 8.15 26.18 -4.31
N ASN A 14 8.61 27.18 -5.05
CA ASN A 14 9.55 28.17 -4.53
C ASN A 14 8.88 29.02 -3.44
N GLU A 15 7.65 29.47 -3.65
CA GLU A 15 6.85 30.16 -2.61
C GLU A 15 6.58 29.30 -1.37
N LEU A 16 6.49 27.97 -1.51
CA LEU A 16 6.35 27.06 -0.37
C LEU A 16 7.67 26.81 0.40
N LEU A 17 8.82 26.96 -0.27
CA LEU A 17 10.16 26.68 0.28
C LEU A 17 10.81 27.91 0.91
N THR A 18 10.53 29.13 0.43
CA THR A 18 10.92 30.37 1.10
C THR A 18 10.00 30.68 2.28
N SER A 19 10.25 30.00 3.39
CA SER A 19 9.62 30.21 4.69
C SER A 19 9.94 31.61 5.26
N ASN A 20 8.92 32.48 5.38
CA ASN A 20 8.55 33.20 6.62
C ASN A 20 7.53 34.35 6.42
N SER A 21 7.17 34.70 5.19
CA SER A 21 5.96 35.50 4.89
C SER A 21 5.35 34.98 3.59
N VAL A 22 4.33 34.14 3.69
CA VAL A 22 3.59 33.69 2.51
C VAL A 22 2.85 34.92 1.97
N ASP A 23 3.25 35.42 0.79
CA ASP A 23 2.45 36.41 0.07
C ASP A 23 1.18 35.74 -0.44
N GLU A 24 0.19 35.64 0.46
CA GLU A 24 -1.05 34.87 0.24
C GLU A 24 -1.79 35.30 -1.04
N LYS A 25 -1.68 36.58 -1.40
CA LYS A 25 -2.27 37.16 -2.61
C LYS A 25 -1.64 36.63 -3.89
N LEU A 26 -0.32 36.40 -3.90
CA LEU A 26 0.40 35.87 -5.07
C LEU A 26 0.06 34.40 -5.29
N LEU A 27 0.05 33.61 -4.21
CA LEU A 27 -0.32 32.20 -4.24
C LEU A 27 -1.77 31.99 -4.74
N VAL A 28 -2.71 32.82 -4.26
CA VAL A 28 -4.10 32.81 -4.76
C VAL A 28 -4.15 33.17 -6.25
N SER A 29 -3.40 34.18 -6.70
CA SER A 29 -3.36 34.56 -8.12
C SER A 29 -2.80 33.45 -9.03
N PHE A 30 -1.85 32.65 -8.53
CA PHE A 30 -1.33 31.49 -9.26
C PHE A 30 -2.32 30.34 -9.30
N LEU A 31 -3.06 30.11 -8.22
CA LEU A 31 -4.13 29.11 -8.19
C LEU A 31 -5.31 29.48 -9.08
N GLU A 32 -5.68 30.76 -9.16
CA GLU A 32 -6.72 31.25 -10.09
C GLU A 32 -6.28 31.11 -11.54
N LYS A 33 -5.02 31.42 -11.86
CA LYS A 33 -4.43 31.15 -13.18
C LYS A 33 -4.47 29.66 -13.50
N LEU A 34 -4.15 28.79 -12.54
CA LEU A 34 -4.27 27.34 -12.71
C LEU A 34 -5.72 26.86 -12.91
N TYR A 35 -6.68 27.51 -12.24
CA TYR A 35 -8.10 27.21 -12.37
C TYR A 35 -8.67 27.62 -13.73
N SER A 36 -8.18 28.73 -14.30
CA SER A 36 -8.62 29.28 -15.59
C SER A 36 -8.27 28.40 -16.80
N PHE A 37 -7.33 27.46 -16.67
CA PHE A 37 -7.06 26.50 -17.74
C PHE A 37 -8.20 25.47 -17.83
N GLU A 38 -8.99 25.57 -18.89
CA GLU A 38 -10.14 24.69 -19.14
C GLU A 38 -9.77 23.35 -19.81
N ASN A 39 -8.68 23.30 -20.59
CA ASN A 39 -8.30 22.13 -21.39
C ASN A 39 -7.05 21.43 -20.85
N ILE A 40 -7.11 20.88 -19.63
CA ILE A 40 -6.02 20.12 -19.03
C ILE A 40 -6.22 18.62 -19.31
N ASN A 41 -5.25 18.01 -19.99
CA ASN A 41 -5.24 16.57 -20.27
C ASN A 41 -4.67 15.76 -19.09
N CYS A 42 -5.04 14.47 -18.95
CA CYS A 42 -4.50 13.62 -17.88
C CYS A 42 -2.98 13.47 -17.94
N GLU A 43 -2.44 13.36 -19.14
CA GLU A 43 -1.00 13.27 -19.40
C GLU A 43 -0.24 14.49 -18.84
N ILE A 44 -0.82 15.68 -18.99
CA ILE A 44 -0.22 16.92 -18.49
C ILE A 44 -0.21 16.95 -16.97
N ILE A 45 -1.26 16.45 -16.29
CA ILE A 45 -1.34 16.41 -14.82
C ILE A 45 -0.35 15.41 -14.24
N LEU A 46 -0.18 14.26 -14.90
CA LEU A 46 0.74 13.20 -14.49
C LEU A 46 2.19 13.62 -14.75
N ASN A 47 2.52 14.12 -15.95
CA ASN A 47 3.88 14.51 -16.33
C ASN A 47 4.42 15.70 -15.52
N THR A 48 3.53 16.55 -15.02
CA THR A 48 3.93 17.75 -14.26
C THR A 48 3.84 17.57 -12.75
N ASP A 49 3.43 16.41 -12.22
CA ASP A 49 3.18 16.13 -10.78
C ASP A 49 2.38 17.20 -10.02
N ILE A 50 1.72 18.11 -10.72
CA ILE A 50 1.09 19.28 -10.11
C ILE A 50 -0.09 18.85 -9.23
N GLY A 51 -0.67 17.67 -9.49
CA GLY A 51 -1.70 17.05 -8.65
C GLY A 51 -1.20 16.71 -7.23
N ILE A 52 0.07 16.34 -7.07
CA ILE A 52 0.67 16.06 -5.75
C ILE A 52 0.82 17.35 -4.98
N LEU A 53 1.27 18.41 -5.65
CA LEU A 53 1.43 19.74 -5.07
C LEU A 53 0.08 20.31 -4.61
N ILE A 54 -0.94 20.24 -5.45
CA ILE A 54 -2.29 20.69 -5.09
C ILE A 54 -2.86 19.87 -3.94
N ASN A 55 -2.58 18.56 -3.88
CA ASN A 55 -2.99 17.75 -2.74
C ASN A 55 -2.35 18.21 -1.43
N LYS A 56 -1.08 18.66 -1.45
CA LYS A 56 -0.44 19.27 -0.28
C LYS A 56 -1.07 20.63 0.08
N LEU A 57 -1.37 21.48 -0.91
CA LEU A 57 -2.03 22.78 -0.71
C LEU A 57 -3.47 22.69 -0.16
N ARG A 58 -4.11 21.51 -0.20
CA ARG A 58 -5.41 21.29 0.46
C ARG A 58 -5.31 21.27 1.98
N PHE A 59 -4.12 20.97 2.51
CA PHE A 59 -3.86 20.83 3.94
C PHE A 59 -2.96 21.95 4.49
N VAL A 60 -2.18 22.60 3.64
CA VAL A 60 -1.24 23.68 4.03
C VAL A 60 -1.69 25.02 3.43
N GLY A 61 -1.82 26.06 4.26
CA GLY A 61 -2.12 27.45 3.83
C GLY A 61 -3.42 28.05 4.40
N SER A 62 -3.78 29.25 3.93
CA SER A 62 -4.96 30.01 4.38
C SER A 62 -6.30 29.39 3.90
N THR A 63 -7.41 29.78 4.54
CA THR A 63 -8.75 29.23 4.26
C THR A 63 -9.21 29.47 2.81
N GLN A 64 -8.70 30.51 2.14
CA GLN A 64 -9.01 30.83 0.75
C GLN A 64 -8.21 29.95 -0.22
N THR A 65 -6.91 29.82 -0.02
CA THR A 65 -6.02 28.93 -0.79
C THR A 65 -6.50 27.49 -0.76
N GLN A 66 -6.92 27.00 0.42
CA GLN A 66 -7.45 25.65 0.57
C GLN A 66 -8.78 25.43 -0.18
N LYS A 67 -9.66 26.45 -0.24
CA LYS A 67 -10.93 26.36 -0.98
C LYS A 67 -10.68 26.20 -2.48
N ILE A 68 -9.80 27.03 -3.05
CA ILE A 68 -9.44 26.99 -4.47
C ILE A 68 -8.71 25.68 -4.81
N ALA A 69 -7.77 25.24 -3.96
CA ALA A 69 -7.08 23.97 -4.13
C ALA A 69 -8.04 22.77 -4.11
N LYS A 70 -9.04 22.77 -3.22
CA LYS A 70 -10.09 21.73 -3.18
C LYS A 70 -10.94 21.73 -4.46
N GLN A 71 -11.30 22.90 -4.99
CA GLN A 71 -12.05 23.01 -6.25
C GLN A 71 -11.25 22.45 -7.42
N ILE A 72 -9.98 22.84 -7.57
CA ILE A 72 -9.08 22.33 -8.61
C ILE A 72 -8.93 20.81 -8.49
N PHE A 73 -8.71 20.30 -7.28
CA PHE A 73 -8.59 18.86 -7.03
C PHE A 73 -9.84 18.08 -7.46
N THR A 74 -11.05 18.59 -7.18
CA THR A 74 -12.28 17.92 -7.64
C THR A 74 -12.45 17.95 -9.16
N LYS A 75 -12.04 19.03 -9.83
CA LYS A 75 -12.07 19.16 -11.30
C LYS A 75 -11.12 18.14 -11.93
N TRP A 76 -9.87 18.11 -11.48
CA TRP A 76 -8.84 17.23 -12.06
C TRP A 76 -9.03 15.76 -11.67
N SER A 77 -9.48 15.48 -10.44
CA SER A 77 -9.81 14.12 -10.03
C SER A 77 -10.94 13.51 -10.87
N LYS A 78 -11.91 14.32 -11.32
CA LYS A 78 -12.97 13.86 -12.23
C LYS A 78 -12.42 13.54 -13.63
N ILE A 79 -11.49 14.34 -14.14
CA ILE A 79 -10.83 14.12 -15.43
C ILE A 79 -10.05 12.79 -15.42
N ILE A 80 -9.25 12.56 -14.37
CA ILE A 80 -8.47 11.31 -14.19
C ILE A 80 -9.40 10.09 -14.03
N GLN A 81 -10.48 10.22 -13.25
CA GLN A 81 -11.43 9.12 -13.07
C GLN A 81 -12.20 8.78 -14.35
N ASN A 82 -12.53 9.78 -15.18
CA ASN A 82 -13.20 9.57 -16.46
C ASN A 82 -12.28 8.89 -17.47
N GLU A 83 -10.99 9.23 -17.51
CA GLU A 83 -10.02 8.51 -18.35
C GLU A 83 -9.79 7.06 -17.90
N ASN A 84 -9.68 6.81 -16.58
CA ASN A 84 -9.52 5.46 -16.07
C ASN A 84 -10.73 4.57 -16.37
N LYS A 85 -11.95 5.13 -16.37
CA LYS A 85 -13.16 4.42 -16.81
C LYS A 85 -13.12 4.09 -18.30
N ASN A 86 -12.62 4.99 -19.13
CA ASN A 86 -12.52 4.77 -20.58
C ASN A 86 -11.42 3.76 -20.95
N LYS A 87 -10.29 3.75 -20.22
CA LYS A 87 -9.21 2.75 -20.38
C LYS A 87 -9.59 1.36 -19.84
N SER A 88 -10.48 1.28 -18.84
CA SER A 88 -10.91 0.01 -18.23
C SER A 88 -11.83 -0.89 -19.08
N LYS A 89 -12.21 -0.49 -20.30
CA LYS A 89 -12.93 -1.36 -21.25
C LYS A 89 -12.03 -2.28 -22.07
N ILE A 90 -10.71 -2.10 -22.00
CA ILE A 90 -9.76 -2.82 -22.86
C ILE A 90 -8.57 -3.26 -21.96
N ILE A 91 -8.51 -4.55 -21.64
CA ILE A 91 -7.35 -5.33 -21.13
C ILE A 91 -7.14 -5.40 -19.59
N LYS A 92 -7.23 -6.63 -19.05
CA LYS A 92 -6.35 -7.22 -18.00
C LYS A 92 -5.34 -8.14 -18.75
N PRO A 93 -4.13 -8.52 -18.26
CA PRO A 93 -3.75 -8.79 -16.85
C PRO A 93 -2.30 -8.44 -16.41
N TYR A 94 -2.02 -8.65 -15.11
CA TYR A 94 -0.75 -9.02 -14.43
C TYR A 94 0.48 -8.08 -14.42
N LEU A 95 0.91 -7.65 -13.21
CA LEU A 95 2.30 -7.58 -12.70
C LEU A 95 2.33 -6.99 -11.25
N MET A 96 3.16 -7.59 -10.40
CA MET A 96 3.59 -7.15 -9.05
C MET A 96 5.11 -7.42 -8.97
N PRO A 97 5.87 -6.99 -7.94
CA PRO A 97 5.63 -5.96 -6.90
C PRO A 97 6.84 -5.00 -6.71
N GLU A 98 6.68 -3.88 -5.98
CA GLU A 98 7.63 -3.50 -4.91
C GLU A 98 7.13 -2.33 -4.02
N LYS A 99 7.36 -2.53 -2.70
CA LYS A 99 7.55 -1.59 -1.58
C LYS A 99 6.36 -0.77 -1.03
N THR A 100 5.82 -1.34 0.05
CA THR A 100 5.43 -0.72 1.34
C THR A 100 5.40 0.81 1.38
N ASP A 101 4.21 1.36 1.19
CA ASP A 101 3.48 2.15 2.18
C ASP A 101 2.08 2.41 1.61
N ASN A 102 1.06 2.45 2.48
CA ASN A 102 -0.38 2.68 2.21
C ASN A 102 -1.30 1.43 2.18
N LEU A 103 -1.66 0.95 3.37
CA LEU A 103 -2.82 0.08 3.61
C LEU A 103 -4.19 0.79 3.48
N ASN A 104 -4.33 1.84 2.67
CA ASN A 104 -5.54 2.68 2.62
C ASN A 104 -6.11 2.99 1.22
N GLN A 105 -5.91 2.14 0.22
CA GLN A 105 -6.43 2.42 -1.14
C GLN A 105 -7.30 1.36 -1.82
N ASN A 106 -7.82 0.35 -1.10
CA ASN A 106 -8.95 -0.46 -1.61
C ASN A 106 -10.27 -0.14 -0.88
N LEU A 107 -10.64 1.15 -0.88
CA LEU A 107 -11.87 1.69 -0.28
C LEU A 107 -12.95 2.07 -1.31
N ASN A 108 -12.78 1.74 -2.60
CA ASN A 108 -13.74 2.11 -3.64
C ASN A 108 -14.51 0.94 -4.28
N GLN A 109 -14.22 -0.32 -3.94
CA GLN A 109 -15.13 -1.44 -4.26
C GLN A 109 -16.18 -1.68 -3.15
N THR A 110 -15.99 -1.11 -1.96
CA THR A 110 -16.96 -1.22 -0.85
C THR A 110 -18.11 -0.22 -0.93
N LYS A 111 -18.00 0.87 -1.70
CA LYS A 111 -19.08 1.87 -1.83
C LYS A 111 -20.29 1.37 -2.62
N THR A 112 -20.12 0.39 -3.51
CA THR A 112 -21.25 -0.30 -4.17
C THR A 112 -21.88 -1.36 -3.26
N VAL A 113 -21.09 -1.97 -2.36
CA VAL A 113 -21.57 -2.96 -1.38
C VAL A 113 -22.38 -2.30 -0.27
N VAL A 114 -22.00 -1.10 0.19
CA VAL A 114 -22.71 -0.41 1.30
C VAL A 114 -24.15 0.01 0.95
N LYS A 115 -24.49 0.15 -0.34
CA LYS A 115 -25.88 0.43 -0.77
C LYS A 115 -26.79 -0.80 -0.84
N ARG A 116 -26.28 -2.01 -0.57
CA ARG A 116 -27.10 -3.25 -0.44
C ARG A 116 -27.33 -3.67 1.01
N ILE A 117 -26.98 -2.83 1.99
CA ILE A 117 -27.06 -3.17 3.42
C ILE A 117 -28.46 -2.88 4.03
N SER A 118 -29.39 -2.28 3.28
CA SER A 118 -30.74 -1.97 3.78
C SER A 118 -31.74 -3.12 3.67
N ASP A 119 -31.49 -4.12 2.83
CA ASP A 119 -32.51 -5.12 2.49
C ASP A 119 -31.97 -6.54 2.60
N VAL A 120 -31.80 -7.05 3.83
CA VAL A 120 -32.22 -8.43 4.16
C VAL A 120 -32.02 -8.76 5.64
N ASP A 121 -33.15 -8.97 6.33
CA ASP A 121 -33.31 -9.85 7.49
C ASP A 121 -32.98 -11.32 7.13
N PHE A 122 -31.71 -11.64 6.84
CA PHE A 122 -31.29 -13.00 6.50
C PHE A 122 -30.33 -13.66 7.50
N PHE A 123 -29.89 -12.95 8.54
CA PHE A 123 -29.09 -13.58 9.59
C PHE A 123 -30.01 -14.23 10.64
N LYS A 124 -30.37 -15.49 10.39
CA LYS A 124 -31.03 -16.38 11.37
C LYS A 124 -30.03 -17.10 12.31
N GLY A 125 -28.75 -16.72 12.29
CA GLY A 125 -27.74 -17.23 13.22
C GLY A 125 -27.91 -16.63 14.63
N LYS A 126 -27.22 -17.21 15.62
CA LYS A 126 -27.28 -16.73 17.00
C LYS A 126 -26.74 -15.30 17.07
N LYS A 127 -27.61 -14.33 17.38
CA LYS A 127 -27.22 -12.93 17.56
C LYS A 127 -26.30 -12.83 18.77
N THR A 128 -25.11 -12.30 18.56
CA THR A 128 -24.05 -12.24 19.56
C THR A 128 -24.18 -11.01 20.46
N GLY A 129 -25.21 -10.18 20.23
CA GLY A 129 -25.51 -8.95 20.97
C GLY A 129 -24.65 -7.73 20.57
N ASN A 130 -23.61 -7.93 19.73
CA ASN A 130 -22.70 -6.88 19.30
C ASN A 130 -22.86 -6.58 17.81
N GLN A 131 -23.34 -5.36 17.47
CA GLN A 131 -23.57 -4.94 16.09
C GLN A 131 -22.35 -5.15 15.17
N LYS A 132 -21.13 -4.91 15.67
CA LYS A 132 -19.90 -5.09 14.88
C LYS A 132 -19.57 -6.56 14.61
N ARG A 133 -19.88 -7.46 15.55
CA ARG A 133 -19.66 -8.91 15.37
C ARG A 133 -20.67 -9.45 14.37
N ASP A 134 -21.93 -9.08 14.52
CA ASP A 134 -23.01 -9.50 13.63
C ASP A 134 -22.77 -8.98 12.19
N GLN A 135 -22.27 -7.74 12.02
CA GLN A 135 -21.84 -7.23 10.72
C GLN A 135 -20.74 -8.08 10.06
N MET A 136 -19.75 -8.55 10.84
CA MET A 136 -18.71 -9.41 10.29
C MET A 136 -19.26 -10.78 9.89
N LYS A 137 -20.16 -11.37 10.69
CA LYS A 137 -20.83 -12.64 10.35
C LYS A 137 -21.65 -12.54 9.06
N ILE A 138 -22.32 -11.41 8.83
CA ILE A 138 -23.05 -11.15 7.58
C ILE A 138 -22.08 -11.11 6.39
N LEU A 139 -20.94 -10.41 6.52
CA LEU A 139 -19.93 -10.38 5.47
C LEU A 139 -19.38 -11.78 5.17
N PHE A 140 -19.08 -12.59 6.20
CA PHE A 140 -18.67 -13.98 6.03
C PHE A 140 -19.72 -14.79 5.27
N PHE A 141 -21.00 -14.63 5.62
CA PHE A 141 -22.09 -15.35 5.00
C PHE A 141 -22.29 -15.00 3.51
N GLU A 142 -22.27 -13.71 3.16
CA GLU A 142 -22.43 -13.26 1.77
C GLU A 142 -21.40 -13.90 0.84
N GLU A 143 -20.18 -14.05 1.32
CA GLU A 143 -19.07 -14.48 0.49
C GLU A 143 -19.00 -16.00 0.40
N LEU A 144 -19.22 -16.71 1.53
CA LEU A 144 -19.40 -18.16 1.47
C LEU A 144 -20.62 -18.56 0.60
N LYS A 145 -21.68 -17.74 0.58
CA LYS A 145 -22.83 -17.92 -0.30
C LYS A 145 -22.50 -17.72 -1.77
N ASN A 146 -21.69 -16.72 -2.12
CA ASN A 146 -21.23 -16.53 -3.51
C ASN A 146 -20.46 -17.76 -4.02
N PHE A 147 -19.70 -18.44 -3.15
CA PHE A 147 -19.03 -19.69 -3.51
C PHE A 147 -19.97 -20.88 -3.61
N PHE A 148 -20.98 -20.99 -2.73
CA PHE A 148 -21.97 -22.06 -2.79
C PHE A 148 -22.71 -22.09 -4.13
N ASN A 149 -23.02 -20.93 -4.71
CA ASN A 149 -23.63 -20.88 -6.05
C ASN A 149 -22.74 -21.50 -7.14
N ASN A 150 -21.42 -21.56 -6.93
CA ASN A 150 -20.46 -22.19 -7.84
C ASN A 150 -20.19 -23.66 -7.47
N PHE A 151 -20.51 -24.08 -6.24
CA PHE A 151 -20.28 -25.43 -5.71
C PHE A 151 -21.60 -26.19 -5.61
N GLN A 152 -21.97 -26.91 -6.68
CA GLN A 152 -23.01 -27.94 -6.59
C GLN A 152 -22.48 -29.12 -5.75
N SER A 153 -22.79 -29.16 -4.46
CA SER A 153 -22.64 -30.38 -3.68
C SER A 153 -23.83 -30.58 -2.74
N GLU A 154 -24.21 -31.85 -2.61
CA GLU A 154 -25.45 -32.34 -1.96
C GLU A 154 -25.39 -32.31 -0.42
N HIS A 155 -24.23 -31.99 0.17
CA HIS A 155 -24.07 -31.87 1.61
C HIS A 155 -24.47 -30.47 2.10
N LYS A 156 -25.70 -30.36 2.61
CA LYS A 156 -26.14 -29.22 3.42
C LYS A 156 -25.39 -29.22 4.76
N VAL A 157 -24.16 -28.71 4.76
CA VAL A 157 -23.54 -28.27 6.00
C VAL A 157 -24.08 -26.89 6.33
N ASP A 158 -24.53 -26.69 7.56
CA ASP A 158 -25.04 -25.40 8.01
C ASP A 158 -23.89 -24.38 8.06
N ILE A 159 -23.80 -23.56 7.01
CA ILE A 159 -22.82 -22.47 6.86
C ILE A 159 -22.84 -21.56 8.10
N PHE A 160 -24.01 -21.37 8.72
CA PHE A 160 -24.15 -20.58 9.93
C PHE A 160 -23.38 -21.15 11.13
N SER A 161 -23.36 -22.47 11.31
CA SER A 161 -22.60 -23.10 12.42
C SER A 161 -21.11 -22.89 12.23
N ILE A 162 -20.61 -23.08 11.01
CA ILE A 162 -19.19 -22.86 10.67
C ILE A 162 -18.81 -21.41 10.96
N ILE A 163 -19.60 -20.44 10.49
CA ILE A 163 -19.31 -19.02 10.71
C ILE A 163 -19.32 -18.69 12.22
N ASP A 164 -20.28 -19.22 12.98
CA ASP A 164 -20.35 -18.99 14.42
C ASP A 164 -19.12 -19.57 15.14
N GLU A 165 -18.68 -20.78 14.80
CA GLU A 165 -17.49 -21.40 15.36
C GLU A 165 -16.20 -20.68 14.98
N MET A 166 -16.06 -20.25 13.71
CA MET A 166 -14.93 -19.45 13.25
C MET A 166 -14.86 -18.12 14.00
N GLU A 167 -16.00 -17.43 14.12
CA GLU A 167 -16.08 -16.13 14.74
C GLU A 167 -15.78 -16.20 16.24
N GLU A 168 -16.28 -17.24 16.91
CA GLU A 168 -16.00 -17.50 18.32
C GLU A 168 -14.51 -17.78 18.56
N ALA A 169 -13.86 -18.57 17.70
CA ALA A 169 -12.42 -18.85 17.79
C ALA A 169 -11.56 -17.58 17.56
N ILE A 170 -11.92 -16.75 16.58
CA ILE A 170 -11.23 -15.47 16.33
C ILE A 170 -11.46 -14.50 17.50
N TYR A 171 -12.65 -14.50 18.09
CA TYR A 171 -12.92 -13.71 19.27
C TYR A 171 -12.07 -14.19 20.43
N GLU A 172 -12.04 -15.50 20.72
CA GLU A 172 -11.27 -16.10 21.81
C GLU A 172 -9.78 -15.79 21.78
N SER A 173 -9.13 -16.01 20.64
CA SER A 173 -7.71 -15.70 20.47
C SER A 173 -7.38 -14.22 20.72
N LYS A 174 -8.33 -13.32 20.46
CA LYS A 174 -8.14 -11.87 20.53
C LYS A 174 -8.95 -11.18 21.62
N LYS A 175 -9.58 -11.93 22.54
CA LYS A 175 -10.40 -11.39 23.64
C LYS A 175 -9.64 -10.34 24.47
N ARG A 176 -8.32 -10.46 24.57
CA ARG A 176 -7.43 -9.54 25.30
C ARG A 176 -6.93 -8.35 24.48
N GLU A 177 -7.04 -8.40 23.15
CA GLU A 177 -6.55 -7.38 22.25
C GLU A 177 -7.69 -6.45 21.78
N SER A 178 -7.35 -5.20 21.46
CA SER A 178 -8.31 -4.19 20.99
C SER A 178 -9.26 -4.72 19.90
N ILE A 179 -10.51 -4.22 19.88
CA ILE A 179 -11.56 -4.50 18.89
C ILE A 179 -11.05 -4.37 17.43
N GLN A 180 -10.04 -3.52 17.22
CA GLN A 180 -9.41 -3.34 15.91
C GLN A 180 -8.61 -4.56 15.44
N ASN A 181 -7.91 -5.26 16.34
CA ASN A 181 -7.12 -6.46 16.01
C ASN A 181 -8.01 -7.63 15.64
N TYR A 182 -9.16 -7.76 16.31
CA TYR A 182 -10.22 -8.71 15.94
C TYR A 182 -10.71 -8.43 14.51
N ARG A 183 -11.14 -7.20 14.22
CA ARG A 183 -11.66 -6.82 12.90
C ARG A 183 -10.62 -7.01 11.79
N SER A 184 -9.35 -6.74 12.08
CA SER A 184 -8.25 -6.91 11.11
C SER A 184 -7.99 -8.39 10.82
N LYS A 185 -8.06 -9.28 11.82
CA LYS A 185 -7.91 -10.73 11.59
C LYS A 185 -9.11 -11.32 10.87
N CYS A 186 -10.35 -10.92 11.19
CA CYS A 186 -11.52 -11.33 10.43
C CYS A 186 -11.37 -10.95 8.95
N ARG A 187 -10.96 -9.70 8.66
CA ARG A 187 -10.68 -9.24 7.29
C ARG A 187 -9.53 -10.00 6.63
N PHE A 188 -8.49 -10.35 7.38
CA PHE A 188 -7.35 -11.13 6.88
C PHE A 188 -7.77 -12.55 6.46
N ILE A 189 -8.47 -13.26 7.35
CA ILE A 189 -9.00 -14.61 7.05
C ILE A 189 -9.94 -14.53 5.86
N MET A 190 -10.81 -13.53 5.84
CA MET A 190 -11.73 -13.29 4.74
C MET A 190 -11.01 -13.12 3.39
N ALA A 191 -10.05 -12.20 3.34
CA ALA A 191 -9.31 -11.91 2.11
C ALA A 191 -8.50 -13.12 1.63
N ASN A 192 -7.88 -13.87 2.54
CA ASN A 192 -7.09 -15.05 2.19
C ASN A 192 -7.94 -16.25 1.80
N LEU A 193 -9.11 -16.41 2.42
CA LEU A 193 -10.09 -17.36 1.96
C LEU A 193 -10.50 -16.96 0.55
N ILE A 194 -10.98 -15.75 0.28
CA ILE A 194 -11.51 -15.30 -1.03
C ILE A 194 -10.50 -15.36 -2.19
N LYS A 195 -9.19 -15.21 -1.95
CA LYS A 195 -8.18 -15.24 -3.03
C LYS A 195 -8.36 -16.44 -3.97
N ASP A 196 -8.31 -16.20 -5.27
CA ASP A 196 -8.40 -17.24 -6.31
C ASP A 196 -7.05 -17.96 -6.46
N ASN A 197 -6.64 -18.71 -5.44
CA ASN A 197 -5.50 -19.62 -5.51
C ASN A 197 -6.01 -21.06 -5.40
N GLU A 198 -5.30 -22.01 -6.00
CA GLU A 198 -5.65 -23.44 -5.94
C GLU A 198 -5.75 -23.94 -4.48
N LYS A 199 -4.77 -23.57 -3.65
CA LYS A 199 -4.72 -23.96 -2.24
C LYS A 199 -5.79 -23.31 -1.36
N SER A 200 -6.20 -22.07 -1.65
CA SER A 200 -7.32 -21.44 -0.92
C SER A 200 -8.66 -22.04 -1.33
N LEU A 201 -8.78 -22.52 -2.57
CA LEU A 201 -9.94 -23.29 -3.01
C LEU A 201 -10.02 -24.65 -2.28
N GLU A 202 -8.90 -25.36 -2.16
CA GLU A 202 -8.80 -26.61 -1.38
C GLU A 202 -9.15 -26.39 0.10
N LEU A 203 -8.56 -25.38 0.76
CA LEU A 203 -8.87 -25.05 2.15
C LEU A 203 -10.36 -24.73 2.37
N ARG A 204 -10.99 -24.08 1.39
CA ARG A 204 -12.45 -23.84 1.42
C ARG A 204 -13.22 -25.15 1.28
N GLN A 205 -12.86 -26.01 0.34
CA GLN A 205 -13.50 -27.33 0.16
C GLN A 205 -13.35 -28.18 1.43
N ASP A 206 -12.17 -28.21 2.04
CA ASP A 206 -11.90 -28.97 3.26
C ASP A 206 -12.69 -28.44 4.47
N LEU A 207 -12.92 -27.12 4.55
CA LEU A 207 -13.78 -26.51 5.55
C LEU A 207 -15.24 -26.96 5.37
N PHE A 208 -15.72 -27.06 4.13
CA PHE A 208 -17.08 -27.54 3.83
C PHE A 208 -17.25 -29.04 4.02
N LEU A 209 -16.21 -29.83 3.71
CA LEU A 209 -16.19 -31.28 3.94
C LEU A 209 -15.99 -31.64 5.42
N GLY A 210 -15.76 -30.65 6.30
CA GLY A 210 -15.53 -30.86 7.73
C GLY A 210 -14.19 -31.53 8.06
N LYS A 211 -13.25 -31.54 7.11
CA LYS A 211 -11.88 -32.04 7.34
C LYS A 211 -11.02 -31.02 8.08
N LEU A 212 -11.31 -29.73 7.88
CA LEU A 212 -10.61 -28.63 8.51
C LEU A 212 -11.49 -28.01 9.61
N ASP A 213 -10.97 -27.98 10.84
CA ASP A 213 -11.68 -27.35 11.95
C ASP A 213 -11.71 -25.81 11.79
N PRO A 214 -12.88 -25.17 11.89
CA PRO A 214 -13.05 -23.72 11.94
C PRO A 214 -12.13 -23.01 12.94
N LYS A 215 -11.82 -23.68 14.06
CA LYS A 215 -11.00 -23.14 15.15
C LYS A 215 -9.54 -22.94 14.72
N LYS A 216 -8.99 -23.88 13.94
CA LYS A 216 -7.60 -23.86 13.46
C LYS A 216 -7.35 -22.69 12.49
N LEU A 217 -8.36 -22.24 11.76
CA LEU A 217 -8.26 -21.07 10.88
C LEU A 217 -7.90 -19.78 11.62
N SER A 218 -8.23 -19.67 12.91
CA SER A 218 -7.88 -18.50 13.71
C SER A 218 -6.38 -18.40 13.99
N GLU A 219 -5.71 -19.55 14.10
CA GLU A 219 -4.28 -19.69 14.39
C GLU A 219 -3.42 -19.53 13.13
N PHE A 220 -3.98 -19.81 11.95
CA PHE A 220 -3.21 -19.75 10.71
C PHE A 220 -2.58 -18.38 10.42
N GLU A 221 -1.32 -18.47 10.01
CA GLU A 221 -0.54 -17.37 9.47
C GLU A 221 -0.70 -17.26 7.94
N ASN A 222 -0.19 -16.17 7.37
CA ASN A 222 -0.29 -15.93 5.93
C ASN A 222 0.40 -17.03 5.10
N SER A 223 1.48 -17.61 5.64
CA SER A 223 2.23 -18.71 5.04
C SER A 223 1.36 -19.94 4.71
N HIS A 224 0.33 -20.21 5.51
CA HIS A 224 -0.51 -21.39 5.32
C HIS A 224 -1.44 -21.28 4.10
N PHE A 225 -1.78 -20.05 3.70
CA PHE A 225 -2.63 -19.77 2.53
C PHE A 225 -1.82 -19.60 1.23
N MET A 226 -0.49 -19.58 1.31
CA MET A 226 0.38 -19.45 0.14
C MET A 226 0.54 -20.79 -0.58
N THR A 227 0.56 -20.72 -1.92
CA THR A 227 0.93 -21.89 -2.74
C THR A 227 2.38 -22.27 -2.48
N GLU A 228 2.75 -23.52 -2.79
CA GLU A 228 4.12 -24.02 -2.56
C GLU A 228 5.17 -23.16 -3.27
N LYS A 229 4.92 -22.78 -4.53
CA LYS A 229 5.75 -21.84 -5.29
C LYS A 229 5.89 -20.48 -4.60
N GLN A 230 4.79 -19.90 -4.13
CA GLN A 230 4.82 -18.61 -3.42
C GLN A 230 5.61 -18.69 -2.11
N LYS A 231 5.55 -19.85 -1.43
CA LYS A 231 6.30 -20.08 -0.21
C LYS A 231 7.80 -20.17 -0.48
N GLU A 232 8.21 -20.92 -1.51
CA GLU A 232 9.61 -20.98 -1.95
C GLU A 232 10.15 -19.60 -2.35
N ASP A 233 9.37 -18.83 -3.12
CA ASP A 233 9.77 -17.49 -3.53
C ASP A 233 9.93 -16.55 -2.32
N HIS A 234 9.04 -16.68 -1.33
CA HIS A 234 9.12 -15.92 -0.10
C HIS A 234 10.34 -16.29 0.75
N GLU A 235 10.66 -17.59 0.86
CA GLU A 235 11.86 -18.07 1.54
C GLU A 235 13.14 -17.56 0.85
N LYS A 236 13.21 -17.62 -0.49
CA LYS A 236 14.32 -17.07 -1.27
C LYS A 236 14.48 -15.56 -1.08
N LEU A 237 13.37 -14.81 -1.04
CA LEU A 237 13.41 -13.37 -0.78
C LEU A 237 13.91 -13.04 0.63
N ILE A 238 13.53 -13.85 1.63
CA ILE A 238 14.05 -13.70 2.99
C ILE A 238 15.55 -13.98 3.02
N GLU A 239 15.99 -15.07 2.40
CA GLU A 239 17.41 -15.44 2.32
C GLU A 239 18.23 -14.35 1.62
N GLN A 240 17.72 -13.79 0.51
CA GLN A 240 18.34 -12.66 -0.16
C GLN A 240 18.39 -11.43 0.73
N GLY A 241 17.31 -11.09 1.43
CA GLY A 241 17.28 -9.97 2.37
C GLY A 241 18.26 -10.13 3.54
N ILE A 242 18.43 -11.36 4.04
CA ILE A 242 19.43 -11.68 5.07
C ILE A 242 20.84 -11.53 4.49
N ASN A 243 21.09 -12.09 3.30
CA ASN A 243 22.39 -12.01 2.64
C ASN A 243 22.77 -10.57 2.32
N ASP A 244 21.84 -9.76 1.83
CA ASP A 244 22.06 -8.34 1.54
C ASP A 244 22.33 -7.55 2.82
N ALA A 245 21.61 -7.84 3.91
CA ALA A 245 21.84 -7.19 5.21
C ALA A 245 23.18 -7.61 5.87
N LEU A 246 23.63 -8.85 5.64
CA LEU A 246 24.92 -9.34 6.10
C LEU A 246 26.08 -8.88 5.20
N THR A 247 25.80 -8.55 3.94
CA THR A 247 26.81 -8.06 3.01
C THR A 247 27.30 -6.70 3.49
N PRO A 248 28.57 -6.60 3.95
CA PRO A 248 29.10 -5.33 4.40
C PRO A 248 29.06 -4.35 3.21
N GLU A 249 28.69 -3.08 3.42
CA GLU A 249 28.69 -2.02 2.39
C GLU A 249 30.11 -1.65 1.90
N PHE A 250 31.07 -2.56 2.07
CA PHE A 250 32.46 -2.32 1.78
C PHE A 250 32.66 -2.21 0.28
N ASN A 251 33.17 -1.03 -0.10
CA ASN A 251 33.99 -0.77 -1.28
C ASN A 251 33.24 -0.21 -2.51
N LYS A 252 32.55 0.91 -2.33
CA LYS A 252 32.33 1.87 -3.44
C LYS A 252 33.47 2.89 -3.58
N GLU A 253 34.37 2.98 -2.61
CA GLU A 253 35.59 3.76 -2.74
C GLU A 253 36.65 2.94 -3.48
N GLU A 254 37.24 3.55 -4.50
CA GLU A 254 38.19 2.94 -5.42
C GLU A 254 39.36 2.30 -4.65
N ASN A 255 39.38 0.97 -4.61
CA ASN A 255 40.55 0.24 -4.15
C ASN A 255 41.68 0.51 -5.14
N SER A 256 42.60 1.39 -4.77
CA SER A 256 43.77 1.69 -5.58
C SER A 256 44.73 0.49 -5.55
N THR A 257 45.11 0.00 -6.73
CA THR A 257 46.13 -1.06 -6.89
C THR A 257 47.57 -0.54 -6.84
N ASP A 258 47.71 0.78 -6.75
CA ASP A 258 48.99 1.47 -6.90
C ASP A 258 49.78 1.51 -5.60
N PHE A 259 49.10 1.40 -4.46
CA PHE A 259 49.74 1.43 -3.14
C PHE A 259 49.79 0.02 -2.53
N LEU A 260 50.99 -0.37 -2.10
CA LEU A 260 51.26 -1.62 -1.40
C LEU A 260 51.34 -1.34 0.11
N CYS A 261 50.55 -2.03 0.93
CA CYS A 261 50.67 -1.92 2.38
C CYS A 261 51.95 -2.62 2.87
N GLU A 262 52.83 -1.92 3.58
CA GLU A 262 54.10 -2.48 4.06
C GLU A 262 53.94 -3.55 5.14
N LYS A 263 52.82 -3.58 5.87
CA LYS A 263 52.59 -4.57 6.94
C LYS A 263 52.10 -5.92 6.42
N CYS A 264 51.20 -5.93 5.45
CA CYS A 264 50.56 -7.16 4.96
C CYS A 264 50.86 -7.45 3.48
N ASN A 265 51.58 -6.57 2.78
CA ASN A 265 51.93 -6.67 1.36
C ASN A 265 50.74 -6.88 0.41
N GLN A 266 49.57 -6.32 0.75
CA GLN A 266 48.38 -6.36 -0.12
C GLN A 266 48.13 -4.98 -0.75
N LYS A 267 47.61 -4.98 -1.98
CA LYS A 267 47.26 -3.79 -2.77
C LYS A 267 45.78 -3.40 -2.63
N ARG A 268 45.23 -3.48 -1.41
CA ARG A 268 43.81 -3.25 -1.11
C ARG A 268 43.62 -1.97 -0.27
N CYS A 269 44.26 -0.89 -0.71
CA CYS A 269 44.23 0.37 0.02
C CYS A 269 43.10 1.29 -0.49
N LYS A 270 42.32 1.83 0.45
CA LYS A 270 41.40 2.95 0.19
C LYS A 270 42.14 4.26 0.31
N ILE A 271 41.89 5.14 -0.65
CA ILE A 271 42.43 6.50 -0.67
C ILE A 271 41.28 7.47 -0.53
N TRP A 272 41.39 8.41 0.40
CA TRP A 272 40.51 9.57 0.45
C TRP A 272 41.29 10.82 0.78
N THR A 273 40.81 11.96 0.29
CA THR A 273 41.46 13.25 0.52
C THR A 273 40.66 14.06 1.55
N LEU A 274 41.36 14.73 2.45
CA LEU A 274 40.76 15.53 3.52
C LEU A 274 41.57 16.82 3.67
N GLN A 275 40.89 17.96 3.61
CA GLN A 275 41.52 19.26 3.83
C GLN A 275 41.74 19.44 5.34
N THR A 276 42.99 19.31 5.78
CA THR A 276 43.36 19.44 7.20
C THR A 276 44.13 20.73 7.52
N LEU A 277 44.51 21.47 6.49
CA LEU A 277 45.35 22.66 6.57
C LEU A 277 44.64 23.88 5.95
N ARG A 278 45.27 25.06 6.06
CA ARG A 278 44.71 26.33 5.52
C ARG A 278 44.50 26.23 4.01
N ALA A 279 43.66 27.10 3.46
CA ALA A 279 43.23 27.05 2.05
C ALA A 279 44.38 27.16 1.03
N ASP A 280 45.51 27.74 1.43
CA ASP A 280 46.70 27.90 0.59
C ASP A 280 47.58 26.63 0.54
N GLU A 281 47.25 25.61 1.35
CA GLU A 281 47.97 24.34 1.40
C GLU A 281 47.19 23.23 0.67
N PRO A 282 47.90 22.32 -0.03
CA PRO A 282 47.26 21.23 -0.76
C PRO A 282 46.54 20.27 0.20
N MET A 283 45.48 19.62 -0.28
CA MET A 283 44.74 18.63 0.50
C MET A 283 45.62 17.46 0.93
N THR A 284 45.39 16.95 2.13
CA THR A 284 46.08 15.77 2.64
C THR A 284 45.42 14.52 2.10
N VAL A 285 46.24 13.57 1.63
CA VAL A 285 45.77 12.26 1.15
C VAL A 285 45.93 11.24 2.27
N TYR A 286 44.85 10.54 2.61
CA TYR A 286 44.83 9.46 3.58
C TYR A 286 44.75 8.12 2.83
N ILE A 287 45.56 7.17 3.27
CA ILE A 287 45.63 5.82 2.69
C ILE A 287 45.45 4.82 3.83
N CYS A 288 44.40 4.00 3.76
CA CYS A 288 44.14 2.96 4.75
C CYS A 288 43.89 1.62 4.07
N ASN A 289 44.51 0.57 4.60
CA ASN A 289 44.24 -0.80 4.20
C ASN A 289 43.18 -1.40 5.12
N PHE A 290 42.27 -2.20 4.56
CA PHE A 290 41.26 -2.95 5.30
C PHE A 290 41.75 -4.34 5.70
#